data_AF-A0A7S4MYD9-F1
#
_entry.id   AF-A0A7S4MYD9-F1
#
_cell.length_a   1.000
_cell.length_b   1.000
_cell.length_c   1.000
_cell.angle_alpha   90.00
_cell.angle_beta   90.00
_cell.angle_gamma   90.00
#
_symmetry.space_group_name_H-M   'P 1'
#
loop_
_entity.id
_entity.type
_entity.pdbx_description
1 polymer ?
#
loop_
_entity_poly.entity_id
_entity_poly.type
_entity_poly.pdbx_seq_one_letter_code
_entity_poly.pdbx_strand_id
1 'polypeptide(L)'
;EFIRDLLVRQRRFQNRRPSTERQRRRRGEESSRYDYWVIDGFPLSSGGVVVSRRIPDDAAEIILASDGYPRLYPTLEETEERLRGVIRRDPLMMREFPGTKGVMEGMESFDDRTYLRIEL
;
A
#
# COMPACT_ATOMS: atom_id res chain seq x y z
N GLU A 1 -16.79 23.60 -7.10
CA GLU A 1 -16.64 23.79 -5.64
C GLU A 1 -16.71 22.51 -4.81
N PHE A 2 -17.65 21.59 -5.09
CA PHE A 2 -17.82 20.32 -4.36
C PHE A 2 -16.55 19.45 -4.25
N ILE A 3 -15.83 19.22 -5.35
CA ILE A 3 -14.61 18.39 -5.34
C ILE A 3 -13.51 19.03 -4.48
N ARG A 4 -13.36 20.36 -4.55
CA ARG A 4 -12.39 21.08 -3.73
C ARG A 4 -12.74 20.98 -2.25
N ASP A 5 -14.01 21.11 -1.89
CA ASP A 5 -14.48 20.92 -0.52
C ASP A 5 -14.26 19.48 -0.02
N LEU A 6 -14.52 18.47 -0.86
CA LEU A 6 -14.25 17.07 -0.54
C LEU A 6 -12.76 16.82 -0.28
N LEU A 7 -11.88 17.31 -1.15
CA LEU A 7 -10.42 17.17 -1.01
C LEU A 7 -9.90 17.92 0.23
N VAL A 8 -10.44 19.10 0.53
CA VAL A 8 -10.11 19.85 1.75
C VAL A 8 -10.56 19.10 3.00
N ARG A 9 -11.76 18.49 2.98
CA ARG A 9 -12.26 17.66 4.07
C ARG A 9 -11.42 16.39 4.26
N GLN A 10 -11.05 15.71 3.17
CA GLN A 10 -10.18 14.53 3.21
C GLN A 10 -8.79 14.90 3.76
N ARG A 11 -8.18 15.98 3.26
CA ARG A 11 -6.90 16.49 3.77
C ARG A 11 -6.99 16.83 5.26
N ARG A 12 -8.07 17.48 5.70
CA ARG A 12 -8.31 17.80 7.12
C ARG A 12 -8.54 16.55 7.96
N PHE A 13 -9.19 15.52 7.43
CA PHE A 13 -9.42 14.25 8.11
C PHE A 13 -8.11 13.46 8.28
N GLN A 14 -7.31 13.36 7.22
CA GLN A 14 -5.99 12.71 7.24
C GLN A 14 -5.03 13.46 8.17
N ASN A 15 -4.97 14.79 8.06
CA ASN A 15 -3.99 15.63 8.77
C ASN A 15 -4.51 16.31 10.05
N ARG A 16 -5.68 15.92 10.57
CA ARG A 16 -6.20 16.51 11.80
C ARG A 16 -5.22 16.25 12.95
N ARG A 17 -4.76 17.32 13.62
CA ARG A 17 -3.99 17.20 14.88
C ARG A 17 -4.78 16.27 15.82
N PRO A 18 -4.12 15.26 16.41
CA PRO A 18 -4.85 14.26 17.17
C PRO A 18 -5.53 14.92 18.37
N SER A 19 -6.85 14.79 18.45
CA SER A 19 -7.58 14.97 19.71
C SER A 19 -7.07 13.95 20.73
N THR A 20 -7.36 14.18 22.02
CA THR A 20 -7.07 13.25 23.13
C THR A 20 -7.53 11.81 22.81
N GLU A 21 -8.62 11.68 22.07
CA GLU A 21 -9.19 10.42 21.58
C GLU A 21 -8.32 9.75 20.49
N ARG A 22 -7.73 10.51 19.55
CA ARG A 22 -6.74 9.98 18.60
C ARG A 22 -5.44 9.58 19.30
N GLN A 23 -5.05 10.26 20.37
CA GLN A 23 -3.92 9.84 21.21
C GLN A 23 -4.20 8.50 21.92
N ARG A 24 -5.44 8.28 22.40
CA ARG A 24 -5.88 7.00 22.98
C ARG A 24 -5.95 5.87 21.96
N ARG A 25 -6.40 6.14 20.72
CA ARG A 25 -6.35 5.17 19.61
C ARG A 25 -4.92 4.79 19.24
N ARG A 26 -3.98 5.76 19.20
CA ARG A 26 -2.54 5.47 19.03
C ARG A 26 -1.97 4.62 20.17
N ARG A 27 -2.55 4.69 21.37
CA ARG A 27 -2.21 3.82 22.52
C ARG A 27 -2.90 2.46 22.49
N GLY A 28 -3.77 2.19 21.51
CA GLY A 28 -4.47 0.92 21.37
C GLY A 28 -5.65 0.73 22.34
N GLU A 29 -6.18 1.80 22.94
CA GLU A 29 -7.27 1.71 23.93
C GLU A 29 -8.67 1.48 23.30
N GLU A 30 -8.86 1.79 22.02
CA GLU A 30 -10.08 1.47 21.25
C GLU A 30 -9.70 1.16 19.79
N SER A 31 -9.97 -0.07 19.31
CA SER A 31 -9.69 -0.47 17.92
C SER A 31 -10.94 -0.41 17.04
N SER A 32 -10.85 0.32 15.93
CA SER A 32 -11.81 0.35 14.84
C SER A 32 -11.37 -0.56 13.69
N ARG A 33 -12.32 -1.07 12.89
CA ARG A 33 -12.03 -1.80 11.64
C ARG A 33 -11.27 -0.97 10.59
N TYR A 34 -11.17 0.34 10.79
CA TYR A 34 -10.47 1.27 9.93
C TYR A 34 -9.09 1.68 10.48
N ASP A 35 -8.70 1.17 11.65
CA ASP A 35 -7.37 1.40 12.20
C ASP A 35 -6.35 0.51 11.48
N TYR A 36 -5.17 1.06 11.24
CA TYR A 36 -4.05 0.35 10.66
C TYR A 36 -2.78 0.68 11.42
N TRP A 37 -1.87 -0.28 11.47
CA TRP A 37 -0.59 -0.14 12.14
C TRP A 37 0.42 0.54 11.24
N VAL A 38 1.25 1.39 11.82
CA VAL A 38 2.31 2.11 11.12
C VAL A 38 3.63 1.81 11.80
N ILE A 39 4.67 1.59 11.01
CA ILE A 39 6.05 1.53 11.48
C ILE A 39 6.61 2.95 11.36
N ASP A 40 6.63 3.70 12.47
CA ASP A 40 7.03 5.11 12.51
C ASP A 40 8.21 5.36 13.46
N GLY A 41 8.89 4.30 13.91
CA GLY A 41 10.05 4.37 14.80
C GLY A 41 9.70 4.50 16.29
N PHE A 42 8.42 4.54 16.66
CA PHE A 42 7.99 4.46 18.05
C PHE A 42 7.74 3.00 18.47
N PRO A 43 7.84 2.68 19.78
CA PRO A 43 7.50 1.36 20.28
C PRO A 43 6.07 0.98 19.91
N LEU A 44 5.93 -0.19 19.29
CA LEU A 44 4.62 -0.74 18.93
C LEU A 44 3.86 -1.09 20.21
N SER A 45 2.63 -0.62 20.37
CA SER A 45 1.74 -1.18 21.38
C SER A 45 1.45 -2.64 21.02
N SER A 46 1.69 -3.54 21.97
CA SER A 46 1.54 -4.98 21.84
C SER A 46 0.15 -5.36 21.30
N GLY A 47 0.10 -6.21 20.27
CA GLY A 47 -1.14 -6.74 19.69
C GLY A 47 -1.41 -6.35 18.22
N GLY A 48 -0.62 -5.42 17.66
CA GLY A 48 -0.89 -4.85 16.35
C GLY A 48 -0.14 -5.37 15.15
N VAL A 49 1.14 -5.69 15.34
CA VAL A 49 1.99 -6.17 14.25
C VAL A 49 1.86 -7.68 14.16
N VAL A 50 1.18 -8.11 13.10
CA VAL A 50 1.08 -9.52 12.73
C VAL A 50 2.37 -9.89 11.99
N VAL A 51 3.25 -10.65 12.66
CA VAL A 51 4.31 -11.37 11.96
C VAL A 51 3.65 -12.53 11.21
N SER A 52 3.32 -12.29 9.94
CA SER A 52 2.55 -13.25 9.14
C SER A 52 3.41 -14.38 8.59
N ARG A 53 4.72 -14.17 8.42
CA ARG A 53 5.69 -15.16 7.95
C ARG A 53 7.07 -14.91 8.51
N ARG A 54 7.76 -16.01 8.85
CA ARG A 54 9.20 -16.03 9.04
C ARG A 54 9.88 -16.09 7.67
N ILE A 55 10.93 -15.31 7.51
CA ILE A 55 11.79 -15.34 6.32
C ILE A 55 12.69 -16.58 6.42
N PRO A 56 12.83 -17.39 5.36
CA PRO A 56 13.72 -18.54 5.36
C PRO A 56 15.15 -18.13 5.72
N ASP A 57 15.84 -18.95 6.52
CA ASP A 57 17.21 -18.64 6.98
C ASP A 57 18.23 -18.66 5.81
N ASP A 58 17.88 -19.27 4.67
CA ASP A 58 18.66 -19.32 3.43
C ASP A 58 18.24 -18.26 2.38
N ALA A 59 17.32 -17.36 2.73
CA ALA A 59 16.93 -16.28 1.84
C ALA A 59 18.07 -15.27 1.68
N ALA A 60 18.53 -15.06 0.44
CA ALA A 60 19.53 -14.03 0.13
C ALA A 60 18.90 -12.64 -0.08
N GLU A 61 17.61 -12.58 -0.42
CA GLU A 61 16.95 -11.35 -0.86
C GLU A 61 15.51 -11.27 -0.36
N ILE A 62 15.02 -10.06 -0.10
CA ILE A 62 13.60 -9.73 0.06
C ILE A 62 13.21 -8.71 -1.01
N ILE A 63 12.09 -8.98 -1.67
CA ILE A 63 11.46 -8.02 -2.58
C ILE A 63 10.13 -7.56 -1.97
N LEU A 64 9.97 -6.25 -1.89
CA LEU A 64 8.76 -5.57 -1.42
C LEU A 64 8.25 -4.62 -2.51
N ALA A 65 6.94 -4.43 -2.57
CA ALA A 65 6.33 -3.47 -3.47
C ALA A 65 5.02 -2.90 -2.93
N SER A 66 4.61 -1.76 -3.49
CA SER A 66 3.22 -1.30 -3.38
C SER A 66 2.29 -2.18 -4.23
N ASP A 67 0.98 -2.07 -3.97
CA ASP A 67 -0.08 -2.72 -4.73
C ASP A 67 -0.22 -2.23 -6.18
N GLY A 68 0.50 -1.16 -6.56
CA GLY A 68 0.73 -0.79 -7.96
C GLY A 68 1.49 -1.86 -8.78
N TYR A 69 2.14 -2.83 -8.12
CA TYR A 69 2.62 -4.06 -8.76
C TYR A 69 1.80 -5.26 -8.28
N PRO A 70 0.84 -5.74 -9.08
CA PRO A 70 -0.04 -6.83 -8.64
C PRO A 70 0.68 -8.18 -8.55
N ARG A 71 1.87 -8.28 -9.16
CA ARG A 71 2.75 -9.45 -9.08
C ARG A 71 4.21 -9.04 -9.20
N LEU A 72 5.05 -9.58 -8.32
CA LEU A 72 6.49 -9.34 -8.30
C LEU A 72 7.30 -10.46 -8.97
N TYR A 73 8.45 -10.06 -9.50
CA TYR A 73 9.48 -10.91 -10.10
C TYR A 73 10.85 -10.55 -9.50
N PRO A 74 11.88 -11.40 -9.67
CA PRO A 74 13.22 -11.17 -9.09
C PRO A 74 13.86 -9.82 -9.45
N THR A 75 13.52 -9.28 -10.63
CA THR A 75 13.99 -7.97 -11.08
C THR A 75 12.84 -6.99 -11.30
N LEU A 76 13.16 -5.70 -11.19
CA LEU A 76 12.24 -4.62 -11.54
C LEU A 76 11.86 -4.69 -13.03
N GLU A 77 12.81 -5.03 -13.91
CA GLU A 77 12.57 -5.12 -15.35
C GLU A 77 11.54 -6.19 -15.71
N GLU A 78 11.68 -7.40 -15.17
CA GLU A 78 10.70 -8.49 -15.37
C GLU A 78 9.33 -8.12 -14.78
N THR A 79 9.33 -7.45 -13.63
CA THR A 79 8.11 -6.95 -12.98
C THR A 79 7.39 -5.92 -13.88
N GLU A 80 8.13 -4.98 -14.44
CA GLU A 80 7.64 -3.97 -15.38
C GLU A 80 7.13 -4.56 -16.69
N GLU A 81 7.86 -5.53 -17.26
CA GLU A 81 7.43 -6.24 -18.46
C GLU A 81 6.11 -6.98 -18.22
N ARG A 82 5.99 -7.66 -17.07
CA ARG A 82 4.75 -8.33 -16.73
C ARG A 82 3.60 -7.34 -16.62
N LEU A 83 3.79 -6.24 -15.89
CA LEU A 83 2.78 -5.21 -15.69
C LEU A 83 2.29 -4.64 -17.03
N ARG A 84 3.21 -4.27 -17.93
CA ARG A 84 2.87 -3.82 -19.29
C ARG A 84 2.10 -4.89 -20.07
N GLY A 85 2.46 -6.16 -19.91
CA GLY A 85 1.72 -7.26 -20.52
C GLY A 85 0.29 -7.40 -20.02
N VAL A 86 0.07 -7.24 -18.71
CA VAL A 86 -1.26 -7.27 -18.07
C VAL A 86 -2.10 -6.10 -18.56
N ILE A 87 -1.58 -4.87 -18.45
CA ILE A 87 -2.29 -3.65 -18.84
C ILE A 87 -2.73 -3.69 -20.32
N ARG A 88 -1.87 -4.19 -21.21
CA ARG A 88 -2.24 -4.34 -22.64
C ARG A 88 -3.41 -5.30 -22.88
N ARG A 89 -3.55 -6.35 -22.04
CA ARG A 89 -4.61 -7.38 -22.20
C ARG A 89 -5.87 -7.07 -21.40
N ASP A 90 -5.73 -6.34 -20.30
CA ASP A 90 -6.78 -6.00 -19.36
C ASP A 90 -6.60 -4.57 -18.82
N PRO A 91 -6.75 -3.54 -19.67
CA PRO A 91 -6.51 -2.15 -19.27
C PRO A 91 -7.50 -1.67 -18.19
N LEU A 92 -8.66 -2.33 -18.07
CA LEU A 92 -9.64 -2.03 -17.03
C LEU A 92 -9.32 -2.69 -15.68
N MET A 93 -8.29 -3.54 -15.61
CA MET A 93 -7.89 -4.26 -14.39
C MET A 93 -9.07 -4.96 -13.71
N MET A 94 -9.90 -5.66 -14.50
CA MET A 94 -11.13 -6.30 -14.01
C MET A 94 -11.14 -7.82 -14.15
N ARG A 95 -10.09 -8.40 -14.74
CA ARG A 95 -9.97 -9.84 -14.99
C ARG A 95 -8.87 -10.48 -14.15
N GLU A 96 -7.60 -10.22 -14.49
CA GLU A 96 -6.47 -10.96 -13.91
C GLU A 96 -6.15 -10.49 -12.49
N PHE A 97 -6.20 -9.17 -12.28
CA PHE A 97 -5.97 -8.54 -10.97
C PHE A 97 -7.06 -7.50 -10.72
N PRO A 98 -8.27 -7.94 -10.28
CA PRO A 98 -9.39 -7.04 -10.04
C PRO A 98 -9.03 -5.94 -9.03
N GLY A 99 -8.98 -4.70 -9.51
CA GLY A 99 -8.62 -3.52 -8.71
C GLY A 99 -9.78 -2.52 -8.57
N THR A 100 -9.52 -1.42 -7.86
CA THR A 100 -10.50 -0.34 -7.70
C THR A 100 -10.56 0.61 -8.91
N LYS A 101 -9.56 0.55 -9.80
CA LYS A 101 -9.43 1.39 -11.00
C LYS A 101 -8.65 0.67 -12.10
N GLY A 102 -8.97 0.99 -13.35
CA GLY A 102 -8.17 0.65 -14.52
C GLY A 102 -7.12 1.71 -14.84
N VAL A 103 -6.42 1.52 -15.95
CA VAL A 103 -5.43 2.48 -16.48
C VAL A 103 -6.15 3.58 -17.27
N MET A 104 -5.92 4.84 -16.90
CA MET A 104 -6.46 5.99 -17.62
C MET A 104 -5.63 6.31 -18.87
N GLU A 105 -6.25 6.94 -19.86
CA GLU A 105 -5.54 7.38 -21.06
C GLU A 105 -4.35 8.30 -20.70
N GLY A 106 -3.19 8.01 -21.30
CA GLY A 106 -1.94 8.73 -21.03
C GLY A 106 -1.19 8.29 -19.76
N MET A 107 -1.73 7.34 -18.98
CA MET A 107 -1.04 6.77 -17.82
C MET A 107 -0.34 5.46 -18.16
N GLU A 108 0.82 5.22 -17.56
CA GLU A 108 1.59 3.99 -17.75
C GLU A 108 1.15 2.85 -16.81
N SER A 109 0.49 3.19 -15.71
CA SER A 109 0.01 2.25 -14.69
C SER A 109 -1.36 2.65 -14.14
N PHE A 110 -1.99 1.72 -13.41
CA PHE A 110 -3.26 1.98 -12.74
C PHE A 110 -3.07 2.59 -11.35
N ASP A 111 -1.93 2.33 -10.69
CA ASP A 111 -1.61 2.90 -9.38
C ASP A 111 -0.16 3.34 -9.24
N ASP A 112 0.14 4.02 -8.13
CA ASP A 112 1.49 4.41 -7.75
C ASP A 112 2.34 3.16 -7.47
N ARG A 113 3.57 3.18 -8.01
CA ARG A 113 4.47 2.01 -8.02
C ARG A 113 5.68 2.26 -7.14
N THR A 114 5.96 1.33 -6.24
CA THR A 114 7.20 1.27 -5.46
C THR A 114 7.72 -0.15 -5.52
N TYR A 115 9.02 -0.32 -5.75
CA TYR A 115 9.72 -1.60 -5.74
C TYR A 115 10.98 -1.46 -4.91
N LEU A 116 11.22 -2.39 -4.01
CA LEU A 116 12.41 -2.44 -3.17
C LEU A 116 12.95 -3.87 -3.18
N ARG A 117 14.24 -4.01 -3.48
CA ARG A 117 14.97 -5.27 -3.36
C ARG A 117 16.08 -5.09 -2.34
N ILE A 118 16.06 -5.91 -1.30
CA ILE A 118 16.93 -5.83 -0.13
C ILE A 118 17.73 -7.13 -0.06
N GLU A 119 19.05 -7.03 0.00
CA GLU A 119 19.94 -8.15 0.32
C GLU A 119 19.93 -8.38 1.84
N LEU A 120 19.92 -9.65 2.25
CA LEU A 120 19.79 -10.07 3.65
C LEU A 120 21.10 -10.46 4.33
#